data_AF-A0A9D1RD30-F1
#
_entry.id   AF-A0A9D1RD30-F1
#
_cell.length_a   1.000
_cell.length_b   1.000
_cell.length_c   1.000
_cell.angle_alpha   90.00
_cell.angle_beta   90.00
_cell.angle_gamma   90.00
#
_symmetry.space_group_name_H-M   'P 1'
#
loop_
_entity.id
_entity.type
_entity.pdbx_description
1 polymer ?
#
loop_
_entity_poly.entity_id
_entity_poly.type
_entity_poly.pdbx_seq_one_letter_code
_entity_poly.pdbx_strand_id
1 'polypeptide(L)'
;MSYQILKGENMGRDFLPKIMEIDRICYEAEYVGELSKMEARYDRNPRSFVCVMDGETPAGYINFFPVGGALWDEIVETGMTIRDDDILPEELADYSRDGENHIFIISVAVLPEYRKDKETIITLTDGFVDYLNELEAEGFQIGALAGTAVSEGGQKFLRSRMFRLYREIEDGNRVYLCDGPYLRKLLKKDLYFKTHKEDVYLFLPYADNVKNTRIQKLLGPEGSAKEMPEVAEWLLNALDDCLYYEYENDLASELKRRYVGEFQLLHTLDEYEDQEDPGLKPCIVGEEKVYLSLFAHPDSHMYVVMLFIPDCRYSTSQLEDQLSHGYLKIRRPRDMDEKGFYQYQDLNGFLKKEYGLIPCGRGKSLLCMSDKPKNEGEFYNILTSEAYNSMHQDFHISYRELQDRAEQDRAIYDYYEAYMTEDVVAMILKKYEIFSQRERIELTATYVFIAELVIFQNTALNKMNIKVSNALANEGDVSYQYISRLYRDYAKTVKFWQSQNFRYYGTQREADQIREAFGNEELRRNYYEQQDFLEHIVDIKNAQVERKNGLIINIVAIILAILQVQGYVVDLLSRFYESFGIPVESASSTFDVMVLGGGGLIFLVWYILYRKHFHVRKKRLTEIAGRKDQ
;
A
#
# COMPACT_ATOMS: atom_id res chain seq x y z
N MET A 1 44.16 9.44 2.87
CA MET A 1 45.02 8.37 2.31
C MET A 1 44.60 8.17 0.87
N SER A 2 45.47 7.71 -0.03
CA SER A 2 45.09 7.44 -1.43
C SER A 2 45.10 5.93 -1.63
N TYR A 3 43.92 5.30 -1.50
CA TYR A 3 43.76 3.88 -1.78
C TYR A 3 44.02 3.59 -3.26
N GLN A 4 44.56 2.40 -3.57
CA GLN A 4 44.82 1.94 -4.93
C GLN A 4 44.15 0.59 -5.18
N ILE A 5 43.79 0.31 -6.44
CA ILE A 5 43.22 -0.96 -6.84
C ILE A 5 44.28 -1.86 -7.47
N LEU A 6 44.41 -3.08 -6.94
CA LEU A 6 45.20 -4.17 -7.50
C LEU A 6 44.24 -5.24 -8.06
N LYS A 7 44.35 -5.53 -9.36
CA LYS A 7 43.53 -6.53 -10.06
C LYS A 7 44.18 -7.90 -10.02
N GLY A 8 43.36 -8.94 -10.08
CA GLY A 8 43.76 -10.34 -9.96
C GLY A 8 44.91 -10.74 -10.88
N GLU A 9 44.84 -10.44 -12.18
CA GLU A 9 45.89 -10.80 -13.14
C GLU A 9 47.23 -10.07 -12.92
N ASN A 10 47.23 -9.04 -12.07
CA ASN A 10 48.44 -8.35 -11.62
C ASN A 10 48.90 -8.83 -10.23
N MET A 11 48.12 -9.66 -9.55
CA MET A 11 48.50 -10.34 -8.32
C MET A 11 49.37 -11.55 -8.67
N GLY A 12 50.58 -11.64 -8.12
CA GLY A 12 51.32 -12.89 -8.16
C GLY A 12 50.69 -13.94 -7.23
N ARG A 13 50.94 -15.23 -7.47
CA ARG A 13 50.49 -16.31 -6.57
C ARG A 13 50.98 -16.13 -5.13
N ASP A 14 52.16 -15.54 -4.97
CA ASP A 14 52.76 -15.17 -3.69
C ASP A 14 51.98 -14.11 -2.90
N PHE A 15 50.99 -13.46 -3.53
CA PHE A 15 50.09 -12.53 -2.87
C PHE A 15 48.90 -13.23 -2.17
N LEU A 16 48.49 -14.42 -2.62
CA LEU A 16 47.34 -15.15 -2.06
C LEU A 16 47.43 -15.47 -0.56
N PRO A 17 48.62 -15.77 0.03
CA PRO A 17 48.75 -15.89 1.48
C PRO A 17 48.31 -14.65 2.25
N LYS A 18 48.48 -13.44 1.68
CA LYS A 18 48.01 -12.19 2.31
C LYS A 18 46.49 -12.07 2.27
N ILE A 19 45.85 -12.54 1.20
CA ILE A 19 44.38 -12.61 1.09
C ILE A 19 43.83 -13.59 2.13
N MET A 20 44.43 -14.78 2.23
CA MET A 20 44.06 -15.78 3.24
C MET A 20 44.23 -15.29 4.68
N GLU A 21 45.20 -14.41 4.94
CA GLU A 21 45.33 -13.75 6.25
C GLU A 21 44.16 -12.83 6.55
N ILE A 22 43.67 -12.07 5.56
CA ILE A 22 42.46 -11.24 5.69
C ILE A 22 41.25 -12.12 6.03
N ASP A 23 41.09 -13.26 5.37
CA ASP A 23 39.97 -14.19 5.63
C ASP A 23 39.96 -14.67 7.08
N ARG A 24 41.11 -15.10 7.59
CA ARG A 24 41.26 -15.55 8.98
C ARG A 24 40.93 -14.46 10.01
N ILE A 25 41.12 -13.19 9.64
CA ILE A 25 40.79 -12.05 10.50
C ILE A 25 39.31 -11.69 10.39
N CYS A 26 38.71 -11.83 9.20
CA CYS A 26 37.38 -11.31 8.91
C CYS A 26 36.24 -12.31 9.12
N TYR A 27 36.50 -13.60 8.94
CA TYR A 27 35.51 -14.67 8.97
C TYR A 27 35.66 -15.58 10.19
N GLU A 28 34.57 -16.23 10.57
CA GLU A 28 34.61 -17.33 11.54
C GLU A 28 35.34 -18.53 10.96
N ALA A 29 35.94 -19.36 11.81
CA ALA A 29 36.84 -20.43 11.38
C ALA A 29 36.20 -21.45 10.41
N GLU A 30 34.89 -21.63 10.47
CA GLU A 30 34.14 -22.52 9.56
C GLU A 30 33.96 -21.96 8.14
N TYR A 31 34.06 -20.64 7.95
CA TYR A 31 33.99 -19.96 6.66
C TYR A 31 35.37 -19.61 6.09
N VAL A 32 36.45 -20.04 6.75
CA VAL A 32 37.82 -19.84 6.24
C VAL A 32 38.21 -21.03 5.37
N GLY A 33 38.36 -20.78 4.06
CA GLY A 33 38.78 -21.79 3.10
C GLY A 33 40.25 -22.21 3.21
N GLU A 34 40.64 -23.17 2.36
CA GLU A 34 42.01 -23.65 2.25
C GLU A 34 42.80 -22.87 1.18
N LEU A 35 44.02 -22.44 1.53
CA LEU A 35 44.90 -21.73 0.59
C LEU A 35 45.14 -22.51 -0.70
N SER A 36 45.33 -23.82 -0.62
CA SER A 36 45.56 -24.67 -1.81
C SER A 36 44.38 -24.65 -2.78
N LYS A 37 43.15 -24.54 -2.29
CA LYS A 37 41.95 -24.49 -3.15
C LYS A 37 41.75 -23.10 -3.75
N MET A 38 42.02 -22.04 -2.97
CA MET A 38 42.10 -20.67 -3.48
C MET A 38 43.15 -20.53 -4.59
N GLU A 39 44.36 -21.08 -4.38
CA GLU A 39 45.42 -21.11 -5.39
C GLU A 39 44.98 -21.85 -6.65
N ALA A 40 44.32 -23.00 -6.52
CA ALA A 40 43.85 -23.77 -7.68
C ALA A 40 42.80 -23.01 -8.50
N ARG A 41 41.85 -22.31 -7.85
CA ARG A 41 40.88 -21.45 -8.53
C ARG A 41 41.55 -20.25 -9.20
N TYR A 42 42.53 -19.63 -8.52
CA TYR A 42 43.30 -18.52 -9.08
C TYR A 42 44.14 -18.93 -10.30
N ASP A 43 44.82 -20.09 -10.23
CA ASP A 43 45.61 -20.63 -11.35
C ASP A 43 44.71 -20.92 -12.58
N ARG A 44 43.45 -21.32 -12.36
CA ARG A 44 42.45 -21.51 -13.43
C ARG A 44 41.95 -20.21 -14.03
N ASN A 45 41.72 -19.19 -13.19
CA ASN A 45 41.23 -17.89 -13.60
C ASN A 45 41.85 -16.77 -12.73
N PRO A 46 42.94 -16.13 -13.18
CA PRO A 46 43.58 -15.06 -12.42
C PRO A 46 42.76 -13.76 -12.44
N ARG A 47 41.78 -13.64 -13.35
CA ARG A 47 40.87 -12.50 -13.47
C ARG A 47 39.74 -12.55 -12.42
N SER A 48 40.06 -12.94 -11.18
CA SER A 48 39.11 -13.28 -10.13
C SER A 48 39.17 -12.41 -8.88
N PHE A 49 40.03 -11.39 -8.85
CA PHE A 49 40.21 -10.55 -7.68
C PHE A 49 40.23 -9.06 -8.01
N VAL A 50 39.68 -8.28 -7.09
CA VAL A 50 39.95 -6.84 -6.96
C VAL A 50 40.30 -6.57 -5.51
N CYS A 51 41.48 -5.99 -5.28
CA CYS A 51 41.98 -5.67 -3.94
C CYS A 51 42.15 -4.16 -3.79
N VAL A 52 41.73 -3.63 -2.64
CA VAL A 52 42.04 -2.26 -2.24
C VAL A 52 43.31 -2.25 -1.39
N MET A 53 44.26 -1.42 -1.77
CA MET A 53 45.61 -1.34 -1.21
C MET A 53 45.82 0.00 -0.50
N ASP A 54 46.38 -0.05 0.71
CA ASP A 54 46.99 1.11 1.38
C ASP A 54 48.51 0.97 1.31
N GLY A 55 49.11 1.62 0.31
CA GLY A 55 50.50 1.39 -0.05
C GLY A 55 50.71 -0.06 -0.52
N GLU A 56 51.55 -0.82 0.20
CA GLU A 56 51.84 -2.24 -0.08
C GLU A 56 50.95 -3.21 0.73
N THR A 57 50.10 -2.69 1.62
CA THR A 57 49.25 -3.47 2.51
C THR A 57 47.85 -3.63 1.92
N PRO A 58 47.33 -4.86 1.76
CA PRO A 58 45.95 -5.05 1.34
C PRO A 58 45.00 -4.67 2.48
N ALA A 59 44.10 -3.74 2.22
CA ALA A 59 43.07 -3.28 3.17
C ALA A 59 41.77 -4.11 3.04
N GLY A 60 41.53 -4.70 1.88
CA GLY A 60 40.38 -5.56 1.61
C GLY A 60 40.35 -6.05 0.17
N TYR A 61 39.43 -6.96 -0.13
CA TYR A 61 39.30 -7.56 -1.44
C TYR A 61 37.87 -8.03 -1.76
N ILE A 62 37.60 -8.24 -3.04
CA ILE A 62 36.44 -8.95 -3.59
C ILE A 62 36.99 -10.08 -4.48
N ASN A 63 36.59 -11.32 -4.21
CA ASN A 63 36.88 -12.49 -5.03
C ASN A 63 35.61 -12.92 -5.76
N PHE A 64 35.72 -13.12 -7.08
CA PHE A 64 34.61 -13.43 -7.95
C PHE A 64 35.08 -14.18 -9.19
N PHE A 65 34.21 -14.94 -9.83
CA PHE A 65 34.53 -15.62 -11.08
C PHE A 65 33.27 -15.97 -11.86
N PRO A 66 33.36 -16.12 -13.20
CA PRO A 66 32.27 -16.65 -13.99
C PRO A 66 32.04 -18.14 -13.67
N VAL A 67 30.77 -18.52 -13.59
CA VAL A 67 30.35 -19.91 -13.30
C VAL A 67 29.51 -20.48 -14.45
N GLY A 68 29.59 -21.79 -14.64
CA GLY A 68 28.74 -22.48 -15.62
C GLY A 68 27.27 -22.53 -15.17
N GLY A 69 26.35 -22.74 -16.11
CA GLY A 69 24.91 -22.76 -15.83
C GLY A 69 24.49 -23.75 -14.73
N ALA A 70 25.12 -24.93 -14.67
CA ALA A 70 24.82 -25.91 -13.62
C ALA A 70 25.17 -25.40 -12.20
N LEU A 71 26.37 -24.82 -12.03
CA LEU A 71 26.79 -24.26 -10.74
C LEU A 71 25.98 -23.00 -10.39
N TRP A 72 25.62 -22.18 -11.39
CA TRP A 72 24.74 -21.04 -11.19
C TRP A 72 23.36 -21.46 -10.67
N ASP A 73 22.73 -22.44 -11.31
CA ASP A 73 21.42 -22.98 -10.90
C ASP A 73 21.50 -23.63 -9.51
N GLU A 74 22.63 -24.22 -9.15
CA GLU A 74 22.86 -24.72 -7.80
C GLU A 74 22.93 -23.58 -6.78
N ILE A 75 23.77 -22.57 -7.02
CA ILE A 75 23.93 -21.43 -6.11
C ILE A 75 22.61 -20.65 -5.95
N VAL A 76 21.94 -20.37 -7.06
CA VAL A 76 20.83 -19.40 -7.09
C VAL A 76 19.46 -20.07 -6.91
N GLU A 77 19.24 -21.28 -7.44
CA GLU A 77 17.89 -21.86 -7.55
C GLU A 77 17.66 -23.13 -6.71
N THR A 78 18.67 -23.95 -6.46
CA THR A 78 18.43 -25.34 -6.00
C THR A 78 19.23 -25.81 -4.79
N GLY A 79 20.47 -25.35 -4.62
CA GLY A 79 21.34 -25.75 -3.51
C GLY A 79 20.87 -25.17 -2.18
N MET A 80 20.93 -25.95 -1.10
CA MET A 80 20.54 -25.50 0.25
C MET A 80 21.73 -25.20 1.16
N THR A 81 22.94 -25.45 0.67
CA THR A 81 24.20 -25.18 1.36
C THR A 81 25.00 -24.12 0.61
N ILE A 82 25.86 -23.41 1.32
CA ILE A 82 26.80 -22.47 0.70
C ILE A 82 27.76 -23.25 -0.21
N ARG A 83 27.99 -22.73 -1.42
CA ARG A 83 29.14 -23.08 -2.25
C ARG A 83 30.23 -22.05 -2.01
N ASP A 84 31.39 -22.50 -1.56
CA ASP A 84 32.53 -21.65 -1.20
C ASP A 84 33.84 -22.38 -1.52
N ASP A 85 34.54 -22.90 -0.52
CA ASP A 85 35.85 -23.52 -0.73
C ASP A 85 35.77 -24.87 -1.47
N ASP A 86 34.58 -25.47 -1.50
CA ASP A 86 34.27 -26.71 -2.20
C ASP A 86 34.08 -26.53 -3.72
N ILE A 87 34.07 -25.29 -4.24
CA ILE A 87 34.04 -25.02 -5.68
C ILE A 87 35.39 -25.42 -6.30
N LEU A 88 35.34 -26.38 -7.22
CA LEU A 88 36.50 -26.92 -7.91
C LEU A 88 36.86 -26.06 -9.15
N PRO A 89 38.15 -26.00 -9.56
CA PRO A 89 38.58 -25.25 -10.74
C PRO A 89 37.84 -25.60 -12.03
N GLU A 90 37.42 -26.86 -12.21
CA GLU A 90 36.66 -27.34 -13.35
C GLU A 90 35.20 -26.84 -13.40
N GLU A 91 34.66 -26.36 -12.28
CA GLU A 91 33.30 -25.79 -12.21
C GLU A 91 33.28 -24.30 -12.60
N LEU A 92 34.45 -23.65 -12.67
CA LEU A 92 34.59 -22.28 -13.18
C LEU A 92 34.38 -22.26 -14.70
N ALA A 93 33.61 -21.29 -15.17
CA ALA A 93 33.49 -21.01 -16.59
C ALA A 93 34.67 -20.17 -17.09
N ASP A 94 34.89 -20.18 -18.40
CA ASP A 94 35.70 -19.16 -19.06
C ASP A 94 34.82 -17.95 -19.43
N TYR A 95 35.40 -16.76 -19.44
CA TYR A 95 34.71 -15.58 -19.98
C TYR A 95 34.39 -15.79 -21.47
N SER A 96 33.11 -15.79 -21.80
CA SER A 96 32.59 -16.01 -23.15
C SER A 96 32.15 -14.69 -23.80
N ARG A 97 32.43 -14.57 -25.11
CA ARG A 97 31.89 -13.48 -25.96
C ARG A 97 30.60 -13.87 -26.68
N ASP A 98 30.26 -15.16 -26.66
CA ASP A 98 29.14 -15.73 -27.40
C ASP A 98 27.84 -15.74 -26.58
N GLY A 99 27.89 -15.29 -25.32
CA GLY A 99 26.74 -15.26 -24.42
C GLY A 99 27.04 -14.43 -23.17
N GLU A 100 26.04 -14.36 -22.29
CA GLU A 100 26.16 -13.67 -21.02
C GLU A 100 27.02 -14.46 -20.03
N ASN A 101 27.82 -13.73 -19.25
CA ASN A 101 28.65 -14.27 -18.19
C ASN A 101 27.94 -14.04 -16.85
N HIS A 102 27.67 -15.13 -16.14
CA HIS A 102 27.14 -15.10 -14.79
C HIS A 102 28.28 -15.20 -13.78
N ILE A 103 28.42 -14.20 -12.92
CA ILE A 103 29.53 -14.09 -11.99
C ILE A 103 29.05 -14.43 -10.58
N PHE A 104 29.77 -15.30 -9.90
CA PHE A 104 29.60 -15.55 -8.48
C PHE A 104 30.64 -14.78 -7.68
N ILE A 105 30.19 -14.00 -6.69
CA ILE A 105 31.04 -13.37 -5.68
C ILE A 105 31.15 -14.35 -4.52
N ILE A 106 32.30 -15.01 -4.44
CA ILE A 106 32.57 -16.02 -3.40
C ILE A 106 32.86 -15.35 -2.05
N SER A 107 33.61 -14.25 -2.04
CA SER A 107 34.00 -13.59 -0.78
C SER A 107 34.26 -12.10 -0.95
N VAL A 108 33.98 -11.36 0.13
CA VAL A 108 34.20 -9.92 0.27
C VAL A 108 34.68 -9.66 1.69
N ALA A 109 35.92 -9.22 1.84
CA ALA A 109 36.50 -8.97 3.15
C ALA A 109 37.21 -7.61 3.18
N VAL A 110 36.97 -6.86 4.26
CA VAL A 110 37.70 -5.63 4.58
C VAL A 110 38.21 -5.76 6.00
N LEU A 111 39.51 -5.50 6.19
CA LEU A 111 40.17 -5.60 7.48
C LEU A 111 39.51 -4.66 8.50
N PRO A 112 39.29 -5.10 9.77
CA PRO A 112 38.54 -4.34 10.78
C PRO A 112 38.98 -2.89 10.96
N GLU A 113 40.28 -2.61 10.89
CA GLU A 113 40.86 -1.28 11.02
C GLU A 113 40.45 -0.31 9.89
N TYR A 114 40.09 -0.82 8.70
CA TYR A 114 39.64 -0.01 7.57
C TYR A 114 38.11 0.10 7.46
N ARG A 115 37.34 -0.71 8.19
CA ARG A 115 35.85 -0.72 8.09
C ARG A 115 35.17 0.61 8.47
N LYS A 116 35.85 1.47 9.24
CA LYS A 116 35.36 2.79 9.61
C LYS A 116 35.61 3.85 8.55
N ASP A 117 36.56 3.62 7.64
CA ASP A 117 36.82 4.51 6.53
C ASP A 117 35.92 4.15 5.34
N LYS A 118 34.94 5.02 5.06
CA LYS A 118 34.02 4.82 3.94
C LYS A 118 34.75 4.83 2.59
N GLU A 119 35.87 5.54 2.48
CA GLU A 119 36.65 5.60 1.24
C GLU A 119 37.20 4.23 0.86
N THR A 120 37.56 3.37 1.83
CA THR A 120 38.07 2.02 1.54
C THR A 120 37.02 1.19 0.80
N ILE A 121 35.79 1.12 1.34
CA ILE A 121 34.74 0.30 0.74
C ILE A 121 34.18 0.89 -0.55
N ILE A 122 34.13 2.23 -0.66
CA ILE A 122 33.76 2.92 -1.91
C ILE A 122 34.79 2.60 -2.99
N THR A 123 36.08 2.80 -2.70
CA THR A 123 37.17 2.50 -3.64
C THR A 123 37.15 1.04 -4.08
N LEU A 124 36.99 0.09 -3.14
CA LEU A 124 36.89 -1.34 -3.44
C LEU A 124 35.69 -1.67 -4.35
N THR A 125 34.53 -1.06 -4.07
CA THR A 125 33.31 -1.26 -4.87
C THR A 125 33.48 -0.68 -6.27
N ASP A 126 34.00 0.55 -6.37
CA ASP A 126 34.23 1.23 -7.64
C ASP A 126 35.25 0.48 -8.49
N GLY A 127 36.34 -0.01 -7.88
CA GLY A 127 37.33 -0.83 -8.55
C GLY A 127 36.76 -2.13 -9.10
N PHE A 128 35.83 -2.76 -8.38
CA PHE A 128 35.12 -3.94 -8.85
C PHE A 128 34.19 -3.62 -10.02
N VAL A 129 33.39 -2.56 -9.90
CA VAL A 129 32.49 -2.12 -10.98
C VAL A 129 33.28 -1.69 -12.23
N ASP A 130 34.38 -0.97 -12.08
CA ASP A 130 35.25 -0.56 -13.19
C ASP A 130 35.86 -1.79 -13.87
N TYR A 131 36.26 -2.80 -13.09
CA TYR A 131 36.74 -4.06 -13.66
C TYR A 131 35.66 -4.80 -14.45
N LEU A 132 34.42 -4.86 -13.97
CA LEU A 132 33.30 -5.42 -14.74
C LEU A 132 33.04 -4.64 -16.03
N ASN A 133 33.10 -3.31 -15.99
CA ASN A 133 32.95 -2.45 -17.17
C ASN A 133 34.09 -2.65 -18.18
N GLU A 134 35.32 -2.89 -17.72
CA GLU A 134 36.44 -3.27 -18.59
C GLU A 134 36.20 -4.61 -19.28
N LEU A 135 35.67 -5.61 -18.56
CA LEU A 135 35.28 -6.89 -19.17
C LEU A 135 34.18 -6.71 -20.23
N GLU A 136 33.17 -5.88 -19.97
CA GLU A 136 32.14 -5.54 -20.98
C GLU A 136 32.76 -4.86 -22.20
N ALA A 137 33.73 -3.95 -22.00
CA ALA A 137 34.44 -3.29 -23.08
C ALA A 137 35.32 -4.26 -23.90
N GLU A 138 35.82 -5.35 -23.30
CA GLU A 138 36.51 -6.45 -23.98
C GLU A 138 35.56 -7.41 -24.74
N GLY A 139 34.25 -7.19 -24.64
CA GLY A 139 33.19 -7.97 -25.27
C GLY A 139 32.65 -9.11 -24.41
N PHE A 140 32.98 -9.17 -23.12
CA PHE A 140 32.43 -10.14 -22.18
C PHE A 140 31.20 -9.55 -21.50
N GLN A 141 30.02 -9.78 -22.08
CA GLN A 141 28.77 -9.26 -21.53
C GLN A 141 28.51 -9.88 -20.15
N ILE A 142 28.27 -9.04 -19.14
CA ILE A 142 27.89 -9.50 -17.80
C ILE A 142 26.36 -9.55 -17.74
N GLY A 143 25.81 -10.75 -17.48
CA GLY A 143 24.36 -10.97 -17.41
C GLY A 143 23.81 -10.80 -15.99
N ALA A 144 24.50 -11.38 -15.01
CA ALA A 144 24.07 -11.39 -13.63
C ALA A 144 25.25 -11.60 -12.66
N LEU A 145 25.09 -11.09 -11.44
CA LEU A 145 25.97 -11.32 -10.30
C LEU A 145 25.19 -12.01 -9.18
N ALA A 146 25.77 -13.03 -8.55
CA ALA A 146 25.20 -13.65 -7.35
C ALA A 146 26.21 -13.66 -6.20
N GLY A 147 25.72 -13.67 -4.96
CA GLY A 147 26.55 -13.82 -3.77
C GLY A 147 25.73 -14.32 -2.58
N THR A 148 26.39 -15.04 -1.67
CA THR A 148 25.75 -15.56 -0.46
C THR A 148 26.32 -14.85 0.76
N ALA A 149 25.44 -14.21 1.54
CA ALA A 149 25.84 -13.49 2.75
C ALA A 149 25.59 -14.32 4.01
N VAL A 150 26.67 -14.55 4.75
CA VAL A 150 26.69 -15.25 6.06
C VAL A 150 26.70 -14.30 7.25
N SER A 151 26.92 -13.00 7.01
CA SER A 151 27.04 -11.98 8.05
C SER A 151 26.20 -10.75 7.76
N GLU A 152 25.83 -10.00 8.80
CA GLU A 152 25.13 -8.72 8.66
C GLU A 152 25.93 -7.72 7.80
N GLY A 153 27.27 -7.74 7.92
CA GLY A 153 28.16 -6.93 7.10
C GLY A 153 28.05 -7.26 5.61
N GLY A 154 28.04 -8.56 5.26
CA GLY A 154 27.84 -9.02 3.88
C GLY A 154 26.45 -8.67 3.33
N GLN A 155 25.40 -8.87 4.14
CA GLN A 155 24.03 -8.49 3.76
C GLN A 155 23.94 -6.98 3.50
N LYS A 156 24.57 -6.16 4.34
CA LYS A 156 24.64 -4.70 4.15
C LYS A 156 25.42 -4.32 2.91
N PHE A 157 26.54 -5.00 2.62
CA PHE A 157 27.32 -4.78 1.41
C PHE A 157 26.46 -5.01 0.17
N LEU A 158 25.90 -6.21 0.01
CA LEU A 158 25.12 -6.58 -1.18
C LEU A 158 23.90 -5.68 -1.39
N ARG A 159 23.07 -5.50 -0.35
CA ARG A 159 21.86 -4.66 -0.43
C ARG A 159 22.15 -3.24 -0.91
N SER A 160 23.27 -2.65 -0.50
CA SER A 160 23.62 -1.26 -0.88
C SER A 160 24.30 -1.15 -2.25
N ARG A 161 24.44 -2.25 -3.00
CA ARG A 161 24.98 -2.31 -4.37
C ARG A 161 23.97 -2.90 -5.36
N MET A 162 22.68 -2.62 -5.18
CA MET A 162 21.61 -3.10 -6.08
C MET A 162 21.46 -4.62 -6.15
N PHE A 163 21.92 -5.36 -5.14
CA PHE A 163 21.59 -6.78 -5.05
C PHE A 163 20.24 -6.95 -4.34
N ARG A 164 19.32 -7.66 -4.99
CA ARG A 164 18.05 -8.09 -4.42
C ARG A 164 18.24 -9.37 -3.61
N LEU A 165 17.62 -9.44 -2.44
CA LEU A 165 17.48 -10.67 -1.67
C LEU A 165 16.66 -11.65 -2.52
N TYR A 166 17.13 -12.88 -2.66
CA TYR A 166 16.47 -13.85 -3.55
C TYR A 166 15.84 -14.99 -2.76
N ARG A 167 16.59 -15.57 -1.82
CA ARG A 167 16.14 -16.66 -0.95
C ARG A 167 17.02 -16.82 0.28
N GLU A 168 16.53 -17.60 1.24
CA GLU A 168 17.29 -18.10 2.38
C GLU A 168 17.73 -19.53 2.12
N ILE A 169 18.86 -19.95 2.66
CA ILE A 169 19.33 -21.34 2.64
C ILE A 169 19.65 -21.79 4.07
N GLU A 170 20.22 -22.99 4.26
CA GLU A 170 20.52 -23.52 5.58
C GLU A 170 21.39 -22.57 6.42
N ASP A 171 21.24 -22.68 7.75
CA ASP A 171 21.88 -21.83 8.76
C ASP A 171 21.54 -20.33 8.68
N GLY A 172 20.46 -19.98 7.96
CA GLY A 172 19.98 -18.59 7.84
C GLY A 172 20.80 -17.74 6.86
N ASN A 173 21.61 -18.39 6.02
CA ASN A 173 22.39 -17.72 4.99
C ASN A 173 21.49 -17.22 3.87
N ARG A 174 21.86 -16.10 3.25
CA ARG A 174 20.98 -15.41 2.29
C ARG A 174 21.64 -15.27 0.93
N VAL A 175 20.94 -15.72 -0.10
CA VAL A 175 21.36 -15.59 -1.50
C VAL A 175 20.84 -14.28 -2.06
N TYR A 176 21.73 -13.55 -2.72
CA TYR A 176 21.47 -12.27 -3.35
C TYR A 176 21.79 -12.34 -4.84
N LEU A 177 21.03 -11.59 -5.63
CA LEU A 177 21.14 -11.54 -7.08
C LEU A 177 21.19 -10.08 -7.56
N CYS A 178 21.97 -9.77 -8.59
CA CYS A 178 21.99 -8.48 -9.26
C CYS A 178 21.99 -8.71 -10.77
N ASP A 179 20.86 -8.47 -11.41
CA ASP A 179 20.60 -8.77 -12.81
C ASP A 179 19.73 -7.68 -13.45
N GLY A 180 19.57 -7.74 -14.78
CA GLY A 180 18.66 -6.85 -15.50
C GLY A 180 18.88 -5.35 -15.19
N PRO A 181 17.84 -4.57 -14.90
CA PRO A 181 17.96 -3.15 -14.55
C PRO A 181 18.85 -2.84 -13.34
N TYR A 182 18.88 -3.72 -12.34
CA TYR A 182 19.70 -3.57 -11.13
C TYR A 182 21.19 -3.60 -11.47
N LEU A 183 21.59 -4.57 -12.29
CA LEU A 183 22.97 -4.67 -12.77
C LEU A 183 23.35 -3.42 -13.58
N ARG A 184 22.43 -2.88 -14.39
CA ARG A 184 22.70 -1.66 -15.17
C ARG A 184 22.87 -0.43 -14.29
N LYS A 185 22.14 -0.30 -13.17
CA LYS A 185 22.38 0.77 -12.18
C LYS A 185 23.72 0.58 -11.46
N LEU A 186 24.05 -0.65 -11.03
CA LEU A 186 25.34 -0.97 -10.42
C LEU A 186 26.51 -0.58 -11.33
N LEU A 187 26.49 -0.98 -12.60
CA LEU A 187 27.56 -0.70 -13.57
C LEU A 187 27.72 0.80 -13.87
N LYS A 188 26.63 1.58 -13.76
CA LYS A 188 26.64 3.05 -13.86
C LYS A 188 27.07 3.74 -12.57
N LYS A 189 27.30 2.99 -11.48
CA LYS A 189 27.55 3.52 -10.13
C LYS A 189 26.40 4.40 -9.62
N ASP A 190 25.18 4.17 -10.11
CA ASP A 190 23.96 4.84 -9.66
C ASP A 190 23.39 4.08 -8.46
N LEU A 191 23.93 4.37 -7.28
CA LEU A 191 23.62 3.69 -6.03
C LEU A 191 22.90 4.62 -5.06
N TYR A 192 21.83 4.13 -4.45
CA TYR A 192 21.13 4.85 -3.39
C TYR A 192 21.77 4.57 -2.03
N PHE A 193 22.14 5.65 -1.32
CA PHE A 193 22.58 5.60 0.07
C PHE A 193 21.73 6.53 0.91
N LYS A 194 20.94 5.94 1.80
CA LYS A 194 20.11 6.68 2.74
C LYS A 194 20.97 7.56 3.65
N THR A 195 20.61 8.84 3.76
CA THR A 195 21.39 9.85 4.50
C THR A 195 20.80 10.26 5.83
N HIS A 196 19.64 9.71 6.18
CA HIS A 196 18.89 9.97 7.40
C HIS A 196 18.42 8.65 8.02
N LYS A 197 17.98 8.71 9.27
CA LYS A 197 17.26 7.66 10.00
C LYS A 197 15.87 8.14 10.34
N GLU A 198 14.95 7.20 10.47
CA GLU A 198 13.58 7.51 10.85
C GLU A 198 12.82 6.29 11.38
N ASP A 199 11.80 6.58 12.18
CA ASP A 199 10.73 5.66 12.49
C ASP A 199 9.52 5.97 11.57
N VAL A 200 8.94 4.94 10.95
CA VAL A 200 7.85 5.09 9.97
C VAL A 200 6.53 4.55 10.52
N TYR A 201 5.47 5.33 10.33
CA TYR A 201 4.09 4.96 10.67
C TYR A 201 3.23 5.06 9.41
N LEU A 202 2.69 3.92 8.96
CA LEU A 202 1.75 3.90 7.83
C LEU A 202 0.34 3.66 8.36
N PHE A 203 -0.62 4.49 7.96
CA PHE A 203 -2.01 4.40 8.37
C PHE A 203 -2.89 4.00 7.21
N LEU A 204 -3.69 2.96 7.40
CA LEU A 204 -4.56 2.40 6.38
C LEU A 204 -6.02 2.40 6.84
N PRO A 205 -6.94 3.04 6.10
CA PRO A 205 -8.35 3.13 6.47
C PRO A 205 -9.14 1.87 6.06
N TYR A 206 -9.79 1.22 7.02
CA TYR A 206 -10.59 0.02 6.83
C TYR A 206 -12.01 0.14 7.38
N ALA A 207 -12.91 -0.62 6.78
CA ALA A 207 -14.26 -0.86 7.28
C ALA A 207 -14.60 -2.35 7.20
N ASP A 208 -15.68 -2.76 7.87
CA ASP A 208 -16.25 -4.08 7.67
C ASP A 208 -17.77 -4.04 7.50
N ASN A 209 -18.34 -5.22 7.25
CA ASN A 209 -19.78 -5.38 7.23
C ASN A 209 -20.31 -5.49 8.67
N VAL A 210 -21.49 -4.91 8.94
CA VAL A 210 -22.16 -5.03 10.25
C VAL A 210 -22.37 -6.48 10.69
N LYS A 211 -22.44 -7.42 9.73
CA LYS A 211 -22.58 -8.86 9.98
C LYS A 211 -21.24 -9.59 10.15
N ASN A 212 -20.11 -8.89 10.09
CA ASN A 212 -18.79 -9.48 10.22
C ASN A 212 -18.55 -9.96 11.65
N THR A 213 -18.45 -11.27 11.83
CA THR A 213 -18.13 -11.88 13.12
C THR A 213 -16.63 -12.16 13.29
N ARG A 214 -15.83 -12.09 12.21
CA ARG A 214 -14.41 -12.46 12.23
C ARG A 214 -13.56 -11.49 13.07
N ILE A 215 -13.91 -10.21 13.06
CA ILE A 215 -13.21 -9.18 13.82
C ILE A 215 -13.23 -9.41 15.33
N GLN A 216 -14.20 -10.19 15.84
CA GLN A 216 -14.29 -10.55 17.25
C GLN A 216 -13.12 -11.42 17.72
N LYS A 217 -12.43 -12.12 16.80
CA LYS A 217 -11.18 -12.82 17.12
C LYS A 217 -10.08 -11.88 17.63
N LEU A 218 -10.13 -10.61 17.21
CA LEU A 218 -9.16 -9.59 17.58
C LEU A 218 -9.67 -8.67 18.68
N LEU A 219 -10.95 -8.27 18.63
CA LEU A 219 -11.53 -7.34 19.61
C LEU A 219 -12.04 -8.01 20.89
N GLY A 220 -12.28 -9.33 20.85
CA GLY A 220 -12.72 -10.13 21.98
C GLY A 220 -11.58 -10.52 22.94
N PRO A 221 -11.88 -11.32 23.98
CA PRO A 221 -10.91 -11.71 25.02
C PRO A 221 -9.72 -12.51 24.50
N GLU A 222 -9.92 -13.30 23.45
CA GLU A 222 -8.85 -14.10 22.82
C GLU A 222 -7.79 -13.21 22.13
N GLY A 223 -8.20 -12.05 21.60
CA GLY A 223 -7.28 -11.11 20.97
C GLY A 223 -6.34 -10.40 21.95
N SER A 224 -6.73 -10.30 23.23
CA SER A 224 -5.88 -9.74 24.29
C SER A 224 -4.81 -10.69 24.84
N ALA A 225 -4.83 -11.98 24.46
CA ALA A 225 -3.90 -12.98 24.97
C ALA A 225 -2.63 -13.15 24.11
N LYS A 226 -2.46 -12.35 23.05
CA LYS A 226 -1.25 -12.43 22.21
C LYS A 226 -0.05 -11.86 22.95
N GLU A 227 1.05 -12.63 22.96
CA GLU A 227 2.35 -12.13 23.38
C GLU A 227 2.77 -10.97 22.49
N MET A 228 3.10 -9.84 23.11
CA MET A 228 3.41 -8.60 22.43
C MET A 228 4.89 -8.28 22.63
N PRO A 229 5.65 -8.02 21.54
CA PRO A 229 7.01 -7.54 21.64
C PRO A 229 7.09 -6.22 22.38
N GLU A 230 8.18 -6.00 23.12
CA GLU A 230 8.40 -4.81 23.96
C GLU A 230 8.23 -3.49 23.19
N VAL A 231 8.72 -3.42 21.95
CA VAL A 231 8.60 -2.25 21.09
C VAL A 231 7.14 -1.90 20.76
N ALA A 232 6.33 -2.92 20.47
CA ALA A 232 4.89 -2.74 20.23
C ALA A 232 4.16 -2.35 21.52
N GLU A 233 4.58 -2.89 22.67
CA GLU A 233 4.05 -2.53 23.97
C GLU A 233 4.30 -1.06 24.31
N TRP A 234 5.53 -0.56 24.12
CA TRP A 234 5.85 0.85 24.32
C TRP A 234 4.97 1.76 23.47
N LEU A 235 4.81 1.43 22.19
CA LEU A 235 3.98 2.20 21.27
C LEU A 235 2.51 2.22 21.70
N LEU A 236 1.93 1.05 21.98
CA LEU A 236 0.51 0.98 22.34
C LEU A 236 0.23 1.67 23.69
N ASN A 237 1.11 1.51 24.67
CA ASN A 237 0.98 2.19 25.96
C ASN A 237 1.08 3.71 25.79
N ALA A 238 2.04 4.21 25.02
CA ALA A 238 2.18 5.66 24.77
C ALA A 238 0.96 6.24 24.04
N LEU A 239 0.37 5.50 23.09
CA LEU A 239 -0.85 5.91 22.39
C LEU A 239 -2.11 5.83 23.26
N ASP A 240 -2.20 4.85 24.15
CA ASP A 240 -3.29 4.74 25.12
C ASP A 240 -3.17 5.86 26.18
N ASP A 241 -1.96 6.17 26.64
CA ASP A 241 -1.71 7.30 27.54
C ASP A 241 -2.12 8.63 26.89
N CYS A 242 -1.78 8.84 25.62
CA CYS A 242 -2.26 10.00 24.85
C CYS A 242 -3.79 10.03 24.78
N LEU A 243 -4.44 8.91 24.49
CA LEU A 243 -5.90 8.82 24.42
C LEU A 243 -6.57 9.21 25.75
N TYR A 244 -6.02 8.83 26.90
CA TYR A 244 -6.62 9.16 28.21
C TYR A 244 -6.20 10.53 28.76
N TYR A 245 -5.00 10.99 28.43
CA TYR A 245 -4.45 12.24 28.94
C TYR A 245 -4.83 13.44 28.08
N GLU A 246 -4.77 13.32 26.76
CA GLU A 246 -4.98 14.41 25.80
C GLU A 246 -6.44 14.54 25.35
N TYR A 247 -7.23 13.46 25.39
CA TYR A 247 -8.57 13.41 24.80
C TYR A 247 -9.69 13.37 25.85
N GLU A 248 -10.92 13.72 25.43
CA GLU A 248 -12.09 13.63 26.30
C GLU A 248 -12.41 12.19 26.73
N ASN A 249 -12.54 11.98 28.04
CA ASN A 249 -12.64 10.64 28.64
C ASN A 249 -13.84 9.81 28.17
N ASP A 250 -14.99 10.44 27.93
CA ASP A 250 -16.20 9.72 27.53
C ASP A 250 -16.05 9.14 26.13
N LEU A 251 -15.45 9.89 25.20
CA LEU A 251 -15.18 9.43 23.84
C LEU A 251 -14.07 8.37 23.78
N ALA A 252 -13.04 8.52 24.61
CA ALA A 252 -11.94 7.58 24.70
C ALA A 252 -12.40 6.15 25.02
N SER A 253 -13.44 6.01 25.85
CA SER A 253 -13.98 4.71 26.28
C SER A 253 -14.61 3.88 25.14
N GLU A 254 -15.01 4.52 24.04
CA GLU A 254 -15.62 3.84 22.88
C GLU A 254 -14.59 3.32 21.88
N LEU A 255 -13.36 3.82 21.98
CA LEU A 255 -12.26 3.51 21.09
C LEU A 255 -11.46 2.34 21.66
N LYS A 256 -11.01 1.44 20.78
CA LYS A 256 -10.23 0.26 21.17
C LYS A 256 -8.98 0.16 20.33
N ARG A 257 -7.84 -0.07 20.97
CA ARG A 257 -6.59 -0.41 20.30
C ARG A 257 -6.23 -1.87 20.55
N ARG A 258 -5.77 -2.57 19.51
CA ARG A 258 -5.38 -3.98 19.57
C ARG A 258 -4.14 -4.25 18.74
N TYR A 259 -3.21 -5.00 19.31
CA TYR A 259 -2.07 -5.53 18.58
C TYR A 259 -2.51 -6.65 17.63
N VAL A 260 -2.13 -6.54 16.35
CA VAL A 260 -2.47 -7.52 15.32
C VAL A 260 -1.37 -8.59 15.23
N GLY A 261 -0.10 -8.17 15.19
CA GLY A 261 1.04 -9.09 15.14
C GLY A 261 2.32 -8.47 14.58
N GLU A 262 3.40 -9.24 14.65
CA GLU A 262 4.72 -8.95 14.06
C GLU A 262 4.85 -9.72 12.74
N PHE A 263 5.33 -9.04 11.70
CA PHE A 263 5.56 -9.62 10.38
C PHE A 263 6.87 -9.11 9.77
N GLN A 264 7.32 -9.74 8.70
CA GLN A 264 8.33 -9.19 7.80
C GLN A 264 7.61 -8.48 6.65
N LEU A 265 7.88 -7.19 6.48
CA LEU A 265 7.38 -6.37 5.37
C LEU A 265 8.36 -6.45 4.20
N LEU A 266 7.84 -6.67 3.00
CA LEU A 266 8.60 -6.62 1.75
C LEU A 266 8.93 -5.16 1.39
N HIS A 267 10.21 -4.88 1.16
CA HIS A 267 10.66 -3.67 0.48
C HIS A 267 10.99 -3.99 -0.97
N THR A 268 10.35 -3.25 -1.88
CA THR A 268 10.63 -3.28 -3.31
C THR A 268 11.21 -1.94 -3.75
N LEU A 269 11.58 -1.83 -5.02
CA LEU A 269 11.58 -0.52 -5.67
C LEU A 269 10.21 -0.29 -6.29
N ASP A 270 10.09 0.66 -7.21
CA ASP A 270 8.89 0.98 -8.01
C ASP A 270 8.48 -0.13 -9.01
N GLU A 271 8.84 -1.37 -8.71
CA GLU A 271 8.51 -2.58 -9.45
C GLU A 271 7.41 -3.35 -8.72
N TYR A 272 6.22 -3.36 -9.29
CA TYR A 272 5.06 -4.05 -8.73
C TYR A 272 4.66 -5.21 -9.62
N GLU A 273 4.67 -6.42 -9.06
CA GLU A 273 4.25 -7.61 -9.81
C GLU A 273 2.79 -7.50 -10.24
N ASP A 274 2.53 -7.81 -11.51
CA ASP A 274 1.17 -8.02 -12.01
C ASP A 274 0.57 -9.25 -11.33
N GLN A 275 -0.61 -9.09 -10.71
CA GLN A 275 -1.32 -10.17 -10.00
C GLN A 275 -1.72 -11.36 -10.89
N GLU A 276 -1.50 -11.27 -12.20
CA GLU A 276 -1.90 -12.28 -13.19
C GLU A 276 -0.84 -13.33 -13.50
N ASP A 277 0.42 -13.15 -13.06
CA ASP A 277 1.49 -14.16 -13.26
C ASP A 277 1.91 -14.84 -11.94
N PRO A 278 1.31 -16.00 -11.58
CA PRO A 278 1.67 -16.75 -10.38
C PRO A 278 3.05 -17.40 -10.42
N GLY A 279 3.77 -17.34 -11.55
CA GLY A 279 5.15 -17.83 -11.69
C GLY A 279 6.22 -16.77 -11.41
N LEU A 280 5.84 -15.49 -11.33
CA LEU A 280 6.78 -14.40 -11.09
C LEU A 280 7.18 -14.36 -9.62
N LYS A 281 8.50 -14.28 -9.36
CA LYS A 281 9.04 -14.18 -8.00
C LYS A 281 9.13 -12.71 -7.59
N PRO A 282 8.84 -12.37 -6.32
CA PRO A 282 8.87 -10.99 -5.86
C PRO A 282 10.26 -10.40 -6.00
N CYS A 283 10.32 -9.14 -6.43
CA CYS A 283 11.55 -8.37 -6.37
C CYS A 283 11.76 -7.88 -4.94
N ILE A 284 12.66 -8.54 -4.20
CA ILE A 284 12.91 -8.25 -2.79
C ILE A 284 14.20 -7.43 -2.69
N VAL A 285 14.10 -6.10 -2.59
CA VAL A 285 15.26 -5.29 -2.20
C VAL A 285 15.68 -5.60 -0.76
N GLY A 286 14.69 -5.93 0.06
CA GLY A 286 14.90 -6.57 1.34
C GLY A 286 13.63 -6.63 2.17
N GLU A 287 13.80 -6.86 3.47
CA GLU A 287 12.70 -6.98 4.41
C GLU A 287 13.02 -6.32 5.75
N GLU A 288 11.97 -5.83 6.41
CA GLU A 288 12.03 -5.30 7.78
C GLU A 288 10.90 -5.83 8.65
N LYS A 289 11.18 -5.90 9.95
CA LYS A 289 10.15 -6.18 10.94
C LYS A 289 9.15 -5.03 10.97
N VAL A 290 7.87 -5.38 10.95
CA VAL A 290 6.77 -4.43 11.06
C VAL A 290 5.80 -4.88 12.14
N TYR A 291 5.34 -3.93 12.94
CA TYR A 291 4.38 -4.13 14.02
C TYR A 291 3.03 -3.58 13.59
N LEU A 292 2.01 -4.44 13.54
CA LEU A 292 0.67 -4.03 13.13
C LEU A 292 -0.22 -3.84 14.36
N SER A 293 -0.93 -2.72 14.40
CA SER A 293 -2.00 -2.47 15.37
C SER A 293 -3.27 -1.99 14.69
N LEU A 294 -4.40 -2.25 15.35
CA LEU A 294 -5.72 -1.85 14.92
C LEU A 294 -6.30 -0.86 15.93
N PHE A 295 -6.64 0.33 15.46
CA PHE A 295 -7.50 1.26 16.16
C PHE A 295 -8.93 1.14 15.64
N ALA A 296 -9.87 0.94 16.56
CA ALA A 296 -11.20 0.47 16.25
C ALA A 296 -12.27 1.29 16.97
N HIS A 297 -13.34 1.60 16.24
CA HIS A 297 -14.60 2.04 16.83
C HIS A 297 -15.70 1.04 16.45
N PRO A 298 -15.93 0.00 17.29
CA PRO A 298 -16.76 -1.16 16.95
C PRO A 298 -18.16 -0.79 16.48
N ASP A 299 -18.80 0.19 17.11
CA ASP A 299 -20.18 0.59 16.84
C ASP A 299 -20.39 1.22 15.47
N SER A 300 -19.31 1.77 14.89
CA SER A 300 -19.30 2.34 13.54
C SER A 300 -18.79 1.38 12.48
N HIS A 301 -18.21 0.24 12.85
CA HIS A 301 -17.61 -0.72 11.92
C HIS A 301 -16.49 -0.07 11.07
N MET A 302 -15.63 0.72 11.73
CA MET A 302 -14.53 1.47 11.12
C MET A 302 -13.25 1.27 11.91
N TYR A 303 -12.16 1.21 11.19
CA TYR A 303 -10.87 0.83 11.73
C TYR A 303 -9.74 1.55 11.00
N VAL A 304 -8.67 1.85 11.73
CA VAL A 304 -7.39 2.28 11.17
C VAL A 304 -6.39 1.20 11.52
N VAL A 305 -5.73 0.63 10.51
CA VAL A 305 -4.59 -0.24 10.72
C VAL A 305 -3.33 0.61 10.64
N MET A 306 -2.51 0.55 11.67
CA MET A 306 -1.21 1.20 11.70
C MET A 306 -0.12 0.14 11.53
N LEU A 307 0.81 0.38 10.62
CA LEU A 307 2.08 -0.34 10.50
C LEU A 307 3.17 0.55 11.09
N PHE A 308 3.90 0.01 12.07
CA PHE A 308 5.05 0.68 12.67
C PHE A 308 6.35 -0.02 12.30
N ILE A 309 7.27 0.72 11.69
CA ILE A 309 8.59 0.25 11.25
C ILE A 309 9.64 1.13 11.94
N PRO A 310 10.20 0.70 13.07
CA PRO A 310 11.22 1.47 13.75
C PRO A 310 12.56 1.40 13.02
N ASP A 311 13.31 2.50 13.04
CA ASP A 311 14.64 2.62 12.43
C ASP A 311 14.72 2.03 11.00
N CYS A 312 13.78 2.44 10.14
CA CYS A 312 13.63 1.96 8.77
C CYS A 312 14.96 2.09 8.00
N ARG A 313 15.45 1.00 7.40
CA ARG A 313 16.77 0.96 6.73
C ARG A 313 16.69 1.20 5.23
N TYR A 314 15.53 1.02 4.63
CA TYR A 314 15.32 1.16 3.18
C TYR A 314 14.85 2.57 2.82
N SER A 315 14.76 2.87 1.52
CA SER A 315 14.30 4.18 1.06
C SER A 315 12.87 4.45 1.52
N THR A 316 12.67 5.58 2.21
CA THR A 316 11.36 6.03 2.71
C THR A 316 10.41 6.30 1.56
N SER A 317 10.89 6.99 0.53
CA SER A 317 10.07 7.35 -0.64
C SER A 317 9.58 6.11 -1.40
N GLN A 318 10.41 5.04 -1.47
CA GLN A 318 10.03 3.78 -2.11
C GLN A 318 8.97 3.03 -1.29
N LEU A 319 9.07 3.07 0.04
CA LEU A 319 8.06 2.51 0.94
C LEU A 319 6.73 3.29 0.86
N GLU A 320 6.79 4.61 0.76
CA GLU A 320 5.61 5.46 0.59
C GLU A 320 4.97 5.27 -0.80
N ASP A 321 5.77 5.08 -1.85
CA ASP A 321 5.27 4.71 -3.18
C ASP A 321 4.57 3.33 -3.16
N GLN A 322 5.15 2.34 -2.46
CA GLN A 322 4.50 1.04 -2.20
C GLN A 322 3.14 1.21 -1.49
N LEU A 323 3.05 2.12 -0.50
CA LEU A 323 1.80 2.44 0.19
C LEU A 323 0.77 3.02 -0.78
N SER A 324 1.18 4.00 -1.60
CA SER A 324 0.32 4.67 -2.59
C SER A 324 -0.22 3.71 -3.64
N HIS A 325 0.61 2.78 -4.11
CA HIS A 325 0.22 1.71 -5.04
C HIS A 325 -0.60 0.60 -4.38
N GLY A 326 -0.68 0.57 -3.05
CA GLY A 326 -1.35 -0.50 -2.30
C GLY A 326 -0.60 -1.84 -2.35
N TYR A 327 0.70 -1.82 -2.67
CA TYR A 327 1.56 -2.99 -2.79
C TYR A 327 2.30 -3.28 -1.47
N LEU A 328 1.52 -3.50 -0.41
CA LEU A 328 2.05 -3.87 0.89
C LEU A 328 1.98 -5.39 1.08
N LYS A 329 3.14 -6.05 1.02
CA LYS A 329 3.25 -7.48 1.17
C LYS A 329 3.94 -7.84 2.47
N ILE A 330 3.36 -8.78 3.22
CA ILE A 330 3.87 -9.25 4.50
C ILE A 330 4.07 -10.76 4.47
N ARG A 331 4.97 -11.26 5.31
CA ARG A 331 5.14 -12.69 5.58
C ARG A 331 5.43 -12.93 7.05
N ARG A 332 5.21 -14.14 7.55
CA ARG A 332 5.79 -14.56 8.83
C ARG A 332 7.23 -14.99 8.61
N PRO A 333 8.10 -14.95 9.64
CA PRO A 333 9.51 -15.32 9.49
C PRO A 333 9.77 -16.70 8.87
N ARG A 334 8.86 -17.66 9.06
CA ARG A 334 8.98 -19.05 8.56
C ARG A 334 8.27 -19.32 7.23
N ASP A 335 7.64 -18.32 6.62
CA ASP A 335 6.88 -18.50 5.39
C ASP A 335 7.85 -18.53 4.20
N MET A 336 8.41 -19.72 3.94
CA MET A 336 9.33 -20.04 2.85
C MET A 336 8.97 -21.41 2.25
N ASP A 337 9.31 -21.64 0.98
CA ASP A 337 9.19 -22.95 0.36
C ASP A 337 10.39 -23.87 0.70
N GLU A 338 10.36 -25.11 0.19
CA GLU A 338 11.41 -26.12 0.45
C GLU A 338 12.80 -25.74 -0.11
N LYS A 339 12.86 -24.76 -1.03
CA LYS A 339 14.10 -24.23 -1.61
C LYS A 339 14.51 -22.90 -0.97
N GLY A 340 13.76 -22.46 0.05
CA GLY A 340 13.99 -21.25 0.82
C GLY A 340 13.52 -19.96 0.15
N PHE A 341 12.70 -20.03 -0.90
CA PHE A 341 12.07 -18.85 -1.47
C PHE A 341 10.98 -18.30 -0.56
N TYR A 342 11.02 -17.00 -0.31
CA TYR A 342 10.08 -16.32 0.58
C TYR A 342 8.66 -16.27 0.00
N GLN A 343 7.67 -16.60 0.84
CA GLN A 343 6.26 -16.58 0.46
C GLN A 343 5.55 -15.39 1.10
N TYR A 344 5.38 -14.32 0.31
CA TYR A 344 4.66 -13.13 0.76
C TYR A 344 3.17 -13.21 0.44
N GLN A 345 2.36 -12.63 1.32
CA GLN A 345 0.93 -12.42 1.11
C GLN A 345 0.63 -10.91 1.07
N ASP A 346 -0.33 -10.53 0.23
CA ASP A 346 -0.88 -9.18 0.22
C ASP A 346 -1.55 -8.84 1.56
N LEU A 347 -1.22 -7.67 2.13
CA LEU A 347 -1.72 -7.22 3.43
C LEU A 347 -3.25 -7.08 3.43
N ASN A 348 -3.82 -6.51 2.37
CA ASN A 348 -5.28 -6.36 2.25
C ASN A 348 -5.96 -7.74 2.19
N GLY A 349 -5.39 -8.68 1.44
CA GLY A 349 -5.82 -10.07 1.35
C GLY A 349 -5.78 -10.76 2.71
N PHE A 350 -4.70 -10.59 3.47
CA PHE A 350 -4.56 -11.11 4.83
C PHE A 350 -5.64 -10.55 5.77
N LEU A 351 -5.77 -9.23 5.87
CA LEU A 351 -6.72 -8.57 6.77
C LEU A 351 -8.18 -8.91 6.42
N LYS A 352 -8.50 -9.02 5.13
CA LYS A 352 -9.82 -9.45 4.66
C LYS A 352 -10.10 -10.91 5.01
N LYS A 353 -9.12 -11.80 4.81
CA LYS A 353 -9.27 -13.23 5.12
C LYS A 353 -9.44 -13.47 6.62
N GLU A 354 -8.53 -12.94 7.42
CA GLU A 354 -8.48 -13.20 8.87
C GLU A 354 -9.56 -12.45 9.65
N TYR A 355 -9.76 -11.17 9.33
CA TYR A 355 -10.57 -10.26 10.14
C TYR A 355 -11.80 -9.71 9.43
N GLY A 356 -11.95 -9.93 8.11
CA GLY A 356 -13.07 -9.41 7.32
C GLY A 356 -12.99 -7.90 7.05
N LEU A 357 -11.80 -7.31 7.19
CA LEU A 357 -11.56 -5.89 6.93
C LEU A 357 -11.48 -5.62 5.43
N ILE A 358 -12.06 -4.51 5.00
CA ILE A 358 -12.13 -4.08 3.60
C ILE A 358 -11.53 -2.68 3.51
N PRO A 359 -10.51 -2.46 2.67
CA PRO A 359 -9.90 -1.15 2.51
C PRO A 359 -10.94 -0.17 1.97
N CYS A 360 -10.96 1.04 2.51
CA CYS A 360 -11.99 2.02 2.15
C CYS A 360 -11.44 3.41 1.86
N GLY A 361 -10.13 3.60 1.72
CA GLY A 361 -9.49 4.87 1.38
C GLY A 361 -8.00 4.68 1.08
N ARG A 362 -7.30 5.77 0.79
CA ARG A 362 -5.85 5.77 0.57
C ARG A 362 -5.09 5.74 1.90
N GLY A 363 -3.94 5.07 1.89
CA GLY A 363 -3.01 5.11 3.02
C GLY A 363 -2.31 6.46 3.12
N LYS A 364 -1.83 6.79 4.32
CA LYS A 364 -1.05 8.01 4.62
C LYS A 364 0.12 7.66 5.53
N SER A 365 1.18 8.44 5.52
CA SER A 365 2.38 8.20 6.33
C SER A 365 2.62 9.33 7.35
N LEU A 366 3.23 8.94 8.47
CA LEU A 366 3.90 9.84 9.38
C LEU A 366 5.33 9.34 9.59
N LEU A 367 6.28 10.26 9.48
CA LEU A 367 7.70 9.98 9.57
C LEU A 367 8.28 10.74 10.76
N CYS A 368 9.02 10.04 11.62
CA CYS A 368 9.81 10.66 12.67
C CYS A 368 11.28 10.56 12.29
N MET A 369 11.83 11.63 11.74
CA MET A 369 13.13 11.66 11.07
C MET A 369 14.21 12.33 11.92
N SER A 370 15.45 11.90 11.70
CA SER A 370 16.65 12.51 12.30
C SER A 370 17.08 13.82 11.62
N ASP A 371 16.91 13.90 10.31
CA ASP A 371 17.24 15.07 9.48
C ASP A 371 16.50 14.97 8.14
N LYS A 372 16.47 16.06 7.37
CA LYS A 372 16.06 16.01 5.96
C LYS A 372 17.05 15.14 5.17
N PRO A 373 16.59 14.44 4.12
CA PRO A 373 17.50 13.87 3.14
C PRO A 373 18.48 14.92 2.60
N LYS A 374 19.73 14.53 2.34
CA LYS A 374 20.74 15.48 1.82
C LYS A 374 20.39 16.01 0.43
N ASN A 375 19.65 15.23 -0.35
CA ASN A 375 19.14 15.64 -1.65
C ASN A 375 17.72 16.20 -1.46
N GLU A 376 17.51 17.47 -1.80
CA GLU A 376 16.19 18.11 -1.69
C GLU A 376 15.14 17.41 -2.56
N GLY A 377 15.53 16.89 -3.73
CA GLY A 377 14.64 16.11 -4.59
C GLY A 377 14.17 14.82 -3.94
N GLU A 378 14.99 14.17 -3.10
CA GLU A 378 14.54 13.01 -2.31
C GLU A 378 13.48 13.44 -1.29
N PHE A 379 13.66 14.59 -0.63
CA PHE A 379 12.68 15.10 0.31
C PHE A 379 11.35 15.48 -0.36
N TYR A 380 11.40 16.04 -1.57
CA TYR A 380 10.17 16.31 -2.34
C TYR A 380 9.41 15.04 -2.68
N ASN A 381 10.12 14.00 -3.12
CA ASN A 381 9.55 12.70 -3.41
C ASN A 381 8.93 12.04 -2.16
N ILE A 382 9.61 12.13 -1.00
CA ILE A 382 9.04 11.73 0.29
C ILE A 382 7.74 12.49 0.56
N LEU A 383 7.75 13.82 0.48
CA LEU A 383 6.56 14.63 0.76
C LEU A 383 5.39 14.38 -0.21
N THR A 384 5.60 13.77 -1.37
CA THR A 384 4.52 13.41 -2.31
C THR A 384 4.25 11.92 -2.38
N SER A 385 4.93 11.10 -1.57
CA SER A 385 4.88 9.64 -1.66
C SER A 385 5.20 9.11 -3.06
N GLU A 386 6.14 9.75 -3.78
CA GLU A 386 6.63 9.32 -5.10
C GLU A 386 8.01 8.65 -4.97
N ALA A 387 8.34 7.73 -5.88
CA ALA A 387 9.61 7.01 -5.85
C ALA A 387 10.82 7.90 -6.22
N TYR A 388 11.70 8.18 -5.25
CA TYR A 388 13.05 8.68 -5.53
C TYR A 388 13.93 7.58 -6.15
N ASN A 389 14.74 7.95 -7.14
CA ASN A 389 15.62 7.05 -7.89
C ASN A 389 14.87 5.85 -8.51
N SER A 390 13.77 6.14 -9.20
CA SER A 390 12.92 5.17 -9.90
C SER A 390 13.71 4.26 -10.86
N MET A 391 13.30 3.00 -10.95
CA MET A 391 13.83 1.99 -11.88
C MET A 391 13.29 2.18 -13.29
N HIS A 392 12.13 2.83 -13.44
CA HIS A 392 11.41 2.94 -14.69
C HIS A 392 11.51 4.31 -15.35
N GLN A 393 11.66 5.37 -14.56
CA GLN A 393 11.56 6.73 -15.05
C GLN A 393 12.61 7.64 -14.41
N ASP A 394 13.10 8.59 -15.20
CA ASP A 394 13.96 9.67 -14.73
C ASP A 394 13.12 10.96 -14.73
N PHE A 395 12.42 11.21 -13.62
CA PHE A 395 11.62 12.41 -13.42
C PHE A 395 12.04 13.15 -12.14
N HIS A 396 11.82 14.46 -12.15
CA HIS A 396 12.07 15.33 -11.01
C HIS A 396 10.88 16.25 -10.80
N ILE A 397 10.39 16.30 -9.57
CA ILE A 397 9.30 17.19 -9.20
C ILE A 397 9.77 18.64 -9.28
N SER A 398 9.09 19.43 -10.11
CA SER A 398 9.36 20.87 -10.31
C SER A 398 8.21 21.77 -9.83
N TYR A 399 7.37 21.24 -8.93
CA TYR A 399 6.17 21.93 -8.46
C TYR A 399 6.48 22.95 -7.36
N ARG A 400 6.27 24.23 -7.66
CA ARG A 400 6.65 25.35 -6.76
C ARG A 400 5.94 25.31 -5.41
N GLU A 401 4.65 24.99 -5.36
CA GLU A 401 3.93 24.98 -4.07
C GLU A 401 4.45 23.86 -3.14
N LEU A 402 4.98 22.76 -3.70
CA LEU A 402 5.63 21.73 -2.90
C LEU A 402 6.96 22.24 -2.33
N GLN A 403 7.74 22.99 -3.10
CA GLN A 403 8.97 23.61 -2.63
C GLN A 403 8.69 24.54 -1.45
N ASP A 404 7.68 25.41 -1.59
CA ASP A 404 7.25 26.31 -0.51
C ASP A 404 6.83 25.51 0.75
N ARG A 405 6.12 24.38 0.59
CA ARG A 405 5.74 23.49 1.70
C ARG A 405 6.93 22.77 2.34
N ALA A 406 7.95 22.42 1.57
CA ALA A 406 9.15 21.75 2.06
C ALA A 406 10.10 22.70 2.83
N GLU A 407 9.94 24.01 2.65
CA GLU A 407 10.66 25.06 3.36
C GLU A 407 9.90 25.60 4.58
N GLN A 408 8.56 25.51 4.57
CA GLN A 408 7.72 26.04 5.63
C GLN A 408 7.61 25.07 6.82
N ASP A 409 8.43 25.27 7.84
CA ASP A 409 8.28 24.59 9.14
C ASP A 409 6.93 24.97 9.79
N ARG A 410 6.14 23.94 10.13
CA ARG A 410 4.83 24.06 10.77
C ARG A 410 4.83 23.65 12.24
N ALA A 411 5.98 23.35 12.83
CA ALA A 411 6.09 22.90 14.21
C ALA A 411 5.47 23.88 15.21
N ILE A 412 4.74 23.33 16.19
CA ILE A 412 4.14 24.10 17.28
C ILE A 412 5.11 24.23 18.46
N TYR A 413 5.99 23.25 18.64
CA TYR A 413 6.98 23.23 19.71
C TYR A 413 8.41 23.31 19.17
N ASP A 414 9.36 23.68 20.03
CA ASP A 414 10.73 24.01 19.63
C ASP A 414 11.68 22.82 19.48
N TYR A 415 11.24 21.60 19.82
CA TYR A 415 12.07 20.39 19.80
C TYR A 415 12.05 19.62 18.47
N TYR A 416 11.19 20.02 17.52
CA TYR A 416 11.08 19.42 16.19
C TYR A 416 10.83 20.47 15.11
N GLU A 417 10.88 20.02 13.86
CA GLU A 417 10.33 20.71 12.68
C GLU A 417 9.25 19.82 12.06
N ALA A 418 8.23 20.40 11.43
CA ALA A 418 7.19 19.61 10.77
C ALA A 418 6.86 20.12 9.38
N TYR A 419 6.83 19.17 8.43
CA TYR A 419 6.50 19.39 7.03
C TYR A 419 5.36 18.46 6.64
N MET A 420 4.35 18.98 5.94
CA MET A 420 3.10 18.24 5.75
C MET A 420 2.53 18.45 4.35
N THR A 421 2.00 17.38 3.78
CA THR A 421 1.29 17.36 2.49
C THR A 421 0.01 16.53 2.61
N GLU A 422 -0.64 16.29 1.47
CA GLU A 422 -1.82 15.42 1.45
C GLU A 422 -1.50 14.00 1.90
N ASP A 423 -0.30 13.50 1.63
CA ASP A 423 0.04 12.10 1.86
C ASP A 423 0.90 11.85 3.10
N VAL A 424 1.70 12.84 3.50
CA VAL A 424 2.79 12.66 4.46
C VAL A 424 2.81 13.75 5.53
N VAL A 425 3.10 13.33 6.77
CA VAL A 425 3.54 14.22 7.85
C VAL A 425 4.99 13.84 8.23
N ALA A 426 5.94 14.69 7.87
CA ALA A 426 7.36 14.50 8.21
C ALA A 426 7.74 15.38 9.41
N MET A 427 8.02 14.73 10.54
CA MET A 427 8.49 15.35 11.78
C MET A 427 10.00 15.14 11.90
N ILE A 428 10.78 16.21 11.99
CA ILE A 428 12.25 16.15 12.12
C ILE A 428 12.64 16.46 13.56
N LEU A 429 13.15 15.47 14.29
CA LEU A 429 13.55 15.61 15.69
C LEU A 429 14.97 16.19 15.81
N LYS A 430 15.10 17.38 16.41
CA LYS A 430 16.40 18.09 16.55
C LYS A 430 17.47 17.34 17.35
N LYS A 431 17.07 16.32 18.13
CA LYS A 431 17.96 15.50 18.97
C LYS A 431 17.76 13.99 18.78
N TYR A 432 17.28 13.56 17.60
CA TYR A 432 16.96 12.15 17.31
C TYR A 432 18.02 11.16 17.80
N GLU A 433 19.29 11.42 17.49
CA GLU A 433 20.42 10.52 17.79
C GLU A 433 20.70 10.32 19.28
N ILE A 434 20.17 11.19 20.16
CA ILE A 434 20.36 11.10 21.61
C ILE A 434 19.25 10.23 22.23
N PHE A 435 18.09 10.17 21.59
CA PHE A 435 16.92 9.47 22.12
C PHE A 435 16.99 7.98 21.81
N SER A 436 16.75 7.17 22.83
CA SER A 436 16.42 5.76 22.66
C SER A 436 15.13 5.59 21.85
N GLN A 437 14.95 4.42 21.24
CA GLN A 437 13.74 4.10 20.48
C GLN A 437 12.45 4.33 21.30
N ARG A 438 12.47 3.96 22.59
CA ARG A 438 11.35 4.20 23.50
C ARG A 438 11.05 5.70 23.67
N GLU A 439 12.07 6.52 23.91
CA GLU A 439 11.90 7.97 24.05
C GLU A 439 11.37 8.61 22.76
N ARG A 440 11.83 8.14 21.58
CA ARG A 440 11.29 8.60 20.29
C ARG A 440 9.82 8.25 20.13
N ILE A 441 9.42 7.03 20.51
CA ILE A 441 8.02 6.61 20.52
C ILE A 441 7.20 7.52 21.45
N GLU A 442 7.66 7.76 22.68
CA GLU A 442 6.97 8.62 23.65
C GLU A 442 6.82 10.06 23.15
N LEU A 443 7.85 10.63 22.52
CA LEU A 443 7.81 11.98 21.94
C LEU A 443 6.89 12.09 20.72
N THR A 444 6.82 11.04 19.89
CA THR A 444 6.04 11.05 18.64
C THR A 444 4.59 10.60 18.86
N ALA A 445 4.28 9.96 20.00
CA ALA A 445 2.98 9.34 20.28
C ALA A 445 1.80 10.31 20.13
N THR A 446 1.93 11.56 20.57
CA THR A 446 0.86 12.56 20.43
C THR A 446 0.57 12.83 18.95
N TYR A 447 1.61 13.00 18.12
CA TYR A 447 1.49 13.20 16.67
C TYR A 447 0.86 11.99 15.97
N VAL A 448 1.33 10.78 16.31
CA VAL A 448 0.79 9.51 15.79
C VAL A 448 -0.68 9.35 16.17
N PHE A 449 -1.05 9.67 17.41
CA PHE A 449 -2.44 9.58 17.87
C PHE A 449 -3.35 10.57 17.15
N ILE A 450 -2.91 11.82 16.97
CA ILE A 450 -3.64 12.83 16.19
C ILE A 450 -3.82 12.35 14.75
N ALA A 451 -2.74 11.89 14.10
CA ALA A 451 -2.81 11.35 12.74
C ALA A 451 -3.79 10.17 12.66
N GLU A 452 -3.74 9.23 13.59
CA GLU A 452 -4.68 8.09 13.64
C GLU A 452 -6.16 8.54 13.73
N LEU A 453 -6.47 9.56 14.54
CA LEU A 453 -7.81 10.14 14.62
C LEU A 453 -8.23 10.88 13.33
N VAL A 454 -7.32 11.60 12.69
CA VAL A 454 -7.57 12.27 11.40
C VAL A 454 -7.81 11.24 10.30
N ILE A 455 -7.07 10.13 10.29
CA ILE A 455 -7.31 9.02 9.36
C ILE A 455 -8.61 8.28 9.69
N PHE A 456 -9.00 8.20 10.96
CA PHE A 456 -10.31 7.69 11.33
C PHE A 456 -11.46 8.57 10.77
N GLN A 457 -11.30 9.89 10.73
CA GLN A 457 -12.22 10.79 10.03
C GLN A 457 -12.24 10.49 8.52
N ASN A 458 -11.08 10.30 7.88
CA ASN A 458 -11.00 9.92 6.46
C ASN A 458 -11.67 8.58 6.18
N THR A 459 -11.52 7.62 7.09
CA THR A 459 -12.16 6.31 7.03
C THR A 459 -13.69 6.46 6.99
N ALA A 460 -14.25 7.33 7.82
CA ALA A 460 -15.68 7.60 7.85
C ALA A 460 -16.19 8.25 6.56
N LEU A 461 -15.50 9.29 6.10
CA LEU A 461 -15.86 10.01 4.87
C LEU A 461 -15.78 9.10 3.65
N ASN A 462 -14.68 8.36 3.49
CA ASN A 462 -14.51 7.48 2.34
C ASN A 462 -15.47 6.28 2.38
N LYS A 463 -15.74 5.69 3.56
CA LYS A 463 -16.78 4.66 3.71
C LYS A 463 -18.15 5.17 3.26
N MET A 464 -18.49 6.41 3.58
CA MET A 464 -19.75 7.02 3.13
C MET A 464 -19.75 7.28 1.63
N ASN A 465 -18.67 7.83 1.08
CA ASN A 465 -18.53 8.05 -0.37
C ASN A 465 -18.69 6.74 -1.14
N ILE A 466 -18.09 5.64 -0.69
CA ILE A 466 -18.25 4.31 -1.30
C ILE A 466 -19.72 3.86 -1.22
N LYS A 467 -20.39 4.01 -0.07
CA LYS A 467 -21.80 3.65 0.07
C LYS A 467 -22.71 4.47 -0.86
N VAL A 468 -22.51 5.79 -0.92
CA VAL A 468 -23.27 6.70 -1.78
C VAL A 468 -23.02 6.39 -3.25
N SER A 469 -21.76 6.24 -3.67
CA SER A 469 -21.39 5.88 -5.04
C SER A 469 -22.01 4.54 -5.47
N ASN A 470 -21.97 3.51 -4.61
CA ASN A 470 -22.61 2.22 -4.89
C ASN A 470 -24.14 2.33 -4.98
N ALA A 471 -24.76 3.19 -4.18
CA ALA A 471 -26.19 3.46 -4.22
C ALA A 471 -26.60 4.16 -5.54
N LEU A 472 -25.77 5.08 -6.03
CA LEU A 472 -25.94 5.76 -7.33
C LEU A 472 -25.75 4.79 -8.50
N ALA A 473 -24.78 3.88 -8.43
CA ALA A 473 -24.49 2.91 -9.49
C ALA A 473 -25.59 1.85 -9.68
N ASN A 474 -26.25 1.42 -8.60
CA ASN A 474 -27.27 0.36 -8.64
C ASN A 474 -28.67 0.85 -9.09
N GLU A 475 -28.75 1.76 -10.06
CA GLU A 475 -29.98 2.36 -10.62
C GLU A 475 -31.01 2.84 -9.57
N GLY A 476 -30.54 3.20 -8.38
CA GLY A 476 -31.31 3.93 -7.37
C GLY A 476 -32.41 3.14 -6.66
N ASP A 477 -32.28 1.84 -6.38
CA ASP A 477 -33.17 1.19 -5.39
C ASP A 477 -32.82 1.67 -3.96
N VAL A 478 -32.96 2.97 -3.75
CA VAL A 478 -32.52 3.73 -2.59
C VAL A 478 -33.74 4.43 -2.01
N SER A 479 -33.99 4.20 -0.73
CA SER A 479 -35.13 4.76 0.01
C SER A 479 -34.67 5.82 1.01
N TYR A 480 -35.59 6.66 1.51
CA TYR A 480 -35.30 7.54 2.64
C TYR A 480 -34.80 6.78 3.88
N GLN A 481 -35.22 5.53 4.07
CA GLN A 481 -34.71 4.70 5.17
C GLN A 481 -33.22 4.42 5.01
N TYR A 482 -32.74 4.24 3.77
CA TYR A 482 -31.31 4.09 3.48
C TYR A 482 -30.55 5.38 3.78
N ILE A 483 -31.04 6.54 3.30
CA ILE A 483 -30.43 7.85 3.59
C ILE A 483 -30.37 8.12 5.10
N SER A 484 -31.47 7.89 5.81
CA SER A 484 -31.53 8.04 7.27
C SER A 484 -30.50 7.14 7.99
N ARG A 485 -30.26 5.93 7.46
CA ARG A 485 -29.23 5.03 7.98
C ARG A 485 -27.82 5.58 7.73
N LEU A 486 -27.55 6.16 6.55
CA LEU A 486 -26.27 6.82 6.26
C LEU A 486 -26.00 7.95 7.25
N TYR A 487 -26.99 8.83 7.48
CA TYR A 487 -26.86 9.91 8.46
C TYR A 487 -26.57 9.40 9.86
N ARG A 488 -27.25 8.32 10.29
CA ARG A 488 -27.02 7.74 11.61
C ARG A 488 -25.62 7.13 11.73
N ASP A 489 -25.16 6.43 10.70
CA ASP A 489 -23.82 5.85 10.66
C ASP A 489 -22.74 6.96 10.68
N TYR A 490 -22.97 8.08 9.99
CA TYR A 490 -22.07 9.24 9.97
C TYR A 490 -22.05 9.97 11.31
N ALA A 491 -23.21 10.23 11.90
CA ALA A 491 -23.35 10.94 13.18
C ALA A 491 -22.62 10.25 14.34
N LYS A 492 -22.49 8.92 14.31
CA LYS A 492 -21.69 8.16 15.29
C LYS A 492 -20.22 8.58 15.32
N THR A 493 -19.72 9.18 14.25
CA THR A 493 -18.30 9.44 14.02
C THR A 493 -17.95 10.92 14.19
N VAL A 494 -18.89 11.82 13.89
CA VAL A 494 -18.71 13.29 13.95
C VAL A 494 -18.20 13.78 15.31
N LYS A 495 -18.64 13.14 16.39
CA LYS A 495 -18.22 13.50 17.75
C LYS A 495 -16.70 13.35 17.98
N PHE A 496 -16.00 12.56 17.17
CA PHE A 496 -14.55 12.38 17.28
C PHE A 496 -13.73 13.40 16.47
N TRP A 497 -14.37 14.30 15.72
CA TRP A 497 -13.65 15.16 14.75
C TRP A 497 -13.42 16.59 15.25
N GLN A 498 -13.96 16.92 16.41
CA GLN A 498 -13.86 18.26 16.96
C GLN A 498 -12.48 18.42 17.58
N SER A 499 -11.70 19.37 17.10
CA SER A 499 -10.37 19.64 17.65
C SER A 499 -10.46 20.02 19.13
N GLN A 500 -11.59 20.58 19.58
CA GLN A 500 -11.86 20.89 20.99
C GLN A 500 -11.86 19.67 21.92
N ASN A 501 -11.95 18.44 21.36
CA ASN A 501 -11.82 17.21 22.14
C ASN A 501 -10.41 17.02 22.72
N PHE A 502 -9.40 17.70 22.17
CA PHE A 502 -8.07 17.75 22.75
C PHE A 502 -8.00 18.78 23.87
N ARG A 503 -7.43 18.42 25.02
CA ARG A 503 -7.39 19.27 26.22
C ARG A 503 -6.48 20.50 26.07
N TYR A 504 -5.40 20.38 25.31
CA TYR A 504 -4.38 21.42 25.22
C TYR A 504 -4.39 22.15 23.89
N TYR A 505 -4.22 23.47 23.93
CA TYR A 505 -4.23 24.33 22.75
C TYR A 505 -3.20 23.93 21.68
N GLY A 506 -1.99 23.53 22.09
CA GLY A 506 -0.95 23.08 21.16
C GLY A 506 -1.41 21.86 20.35
N THR A 507 -1.87 20.82 21.03
CA THR A 507 -2.43 19.60 20.44
C THR A 507 -3.62 19.91 19.52
N GLN A 508 -4.48 20.86 19.89
CA GLN A 508 -5.58 21.32 19.02
C GLN A 508 -5.07 21.94 17.71
N ARG A 509 -4.00 22.73 17.75
CA ARG A 509 -3.39 23.35 16.56
C ARG A 509 -2.72 22.29 15.67
N GLU A 510 -2.01 21.34 16.26
CA GLU A 510 -1.40 20.21 15.53
C GLU A 510 -2.47 19.38 14.81
N ALA A 511 -3.59 19.07 15.49
CA ALA A 511 -4.73 18.38 14.89
C ALA A 511 -5.37 19.17 13.73
N ASP A 512 -5.52 20.48 13.88
CA ASP A 512 -6.03 21.33 12.79
C ASP A 512 -5.10 21.31 11.56
N GLN A 513 -3.78 21.40 11.78
CA GLN A 513 -2.78 21.37 10.70
C GLN A 513 -2.73 20.01 9.98
N ILE A 514 -2.74 18.90 10.71
CA ILE A 514 -2.72 17.55 10.11
C ILE A 514 -4.03 17.29 9.33
N ARG A 515 -5.18 17.71 9.87
CA ARG A 515 -6.48 17.60 9.19
C ARG A 515 -6.52 18.41 7.90
N GLU A 516 -5.96 19.61 7.91
CA GLU A 516 -5.82 20.45 6.71
C GLU A 516 -4.89 19.79 5.69
N ALA A 517 -3.72 19.33 6.15
CA ALA A 517 -2.72 18.71 5.30
C ALA A 517 -3.28 17.50 4.55
N PHE A 518 -3.86 16.52 5.27
CA PHE A 518 -4.44 15.30 4.71
C PHE A 518 -5.73 15.50 3.90
N GLY A 519 -6.13 16.73 3.61
CA GLY A 519 -7.21 17.02 2.66
C GLY A 519 -8.62 16.66 3.16
N ASN A 520 -8.80 16.54 4.49
CA ASN A 520 -10.08 16.10 5.06
C ASN A 520 -11.26 17.03 4.70
N GLU A 521 -11.01 18.34 4.53
CA GLU A 521 -12.05 19.29 4.10
C GLU A 521 -12.52 19.03 2.66
N GLU A 522 -11.61 18.62 1.77
CA GLU A 522 -11.97 18.21 0.41
C GLU A 522 -12.78 16.92 0.41
N LEU A 523 -12.36 15.91 1.19
CA LEU A 523 -13.14 14.67 1.35
C LEU A 523 -14.55 14.94 1.89
N ARG A 524 -14.67 15.88 2.83
CA ARG A 524 -15.93 16.31 3.41
C ARG A 524 -16.81 17.05 2.40
N ARG A 525 -16.25 17.94 1.60
CA ARG A 525 -16.95 18.62 0.50
C ARG A 525 -17.50 17.61 -0.51
N ASN A 526 -16.64 16.69 -0.97
CA ASN A 526 -17.01 15.65 -1.93
C ASN A 526 -18.15 14.77 -1.40
N TYR A 527 -18.14 14.43 -0.11
CA TYR A 527 -19.22 13.70 0.54
C TYR A 527 -20.56 14.45 0.47
N TYR A 528 -20.59 15.73 0.86
CA TYR A 528 -21.83 16.51 0.83
C TYR A 528 -22.36 16.68 -0.59
N GLU A 529 -21.50 16.93 -1.58
CA GLU A 529 -21.92 17.03 -2.98
C GLU A 529 -22.56 15.73 -3.50
N GLN A 530 -21.96 14.57 -3.20
CA GLN A 530 -22.52 13.27 -3.59
C GLN A 530 -23.82 12.94 -2.85
N GLN A 531 -23.90 13.33 -1.58
CA GLN A 531 -25.08 13.15 -0.76
C GLN A 531 -26.27 13.96 -1.27
N ASP A 532 -26.08 15.25 -1.56
CA ASP A 532 -27.12 16.12 -2.10
C ASP A 532 -27.69 15.55 -3.41
N PHE A 533 -26.81 15.00 -4.26
CA PHE A 533 -27.22 14.33 -5.49
C PHE A 533 -28.07 13.07 -5.23
N LEU A 534 -27.72 12.27 -4.21
CA LEU A 534 -28.49 11.09 -3.83
C LEU A 534 -29.88 11.46 -3.29
N GLU A 535 -29.98 12.51 -2.47
CA GLU A 535 -31.25 13.02 -1.96
C GLU A 535 -32.17 13.47 -3.09
N HIS A 536 -31.62 14.23 -4.05
CA HIS A 536 -32.37 14.64 -5.24
C HIS A 536 -32.91 13.45 -6.05
N ILE A 537 -32.15 12.36 -6.20
CA ILE A 537 -32.63 11.16 -6.88
C ILE A 537 -33.80 10.52 -6.13
N VAL A 538 -33.71 10.41 -4.80
CA VAL A 538 -34.77 9.83 -3.97
C VAL A 538 -36.04 10.70 -4.02
N ASP A 539 -35.91 12.02 -3.98
CA ASP A 539 -37.03 12.96 -4.13
C ASP A 539 -37.76 12.78 -5.47
N ILE A 540 -37.01 12.69 -6.57
CA ILE A 540 -37.57 12.47 -7.91
C ILE A 540 -38.30 11.12 -7.98
N LYS A 541 -37.73 10.06 -7.39
CA LYS A 541 -38.37 8.74 -7.37
C LYS A 541 -39.66 8.75 -6.56
N ASN A 542 -39.67 9.37 -5.38
CA ASN A 542 -40.87 9.46 -4.57
C ASN A 542 -41.97 10.28 -5.25
N ALA A 543 -41.62 11.40 -5.89
CA ALA A 543 -42.59 12.16 -6.68
C ALA A 543 -43.21 11.32 -7.82
N GLN A 544 -42.45 10.42 -8.44
CA GLN A 544 -42.98 9.49 -9.44
C GLN A 544 -43.91 8.43 -8.83
N VAL A 545 -43.57 7.89 -7.65
CA VAL A 545 -44.39 6.92 -6.93
C VAL A 545 -45.70 7.56 -6.45
N GLU A 546 -45.63 8.76 -5.86
CA GLU A 546 -46.82 9.52 -5.46
C GLU A 546 -47.72 9.83 -6.67
N ARG A 547 -47.15 10.19 -7.81
CA ARG A 547 -47.92 10.41 -9.04
C ARG A 547 -48.63 9.13 -9.50
N LYS A 548 -47.99 7.97 -9.39
CA LYS A 548 -48.63 6.67 -9.69
C LYS A 548 -49.73 6.33 -8.69
N ASN A 549 -49.48 6.54 -7.39
CA ASN A 549 -50.45 6.28 -6.33
C ASN A 549 -51.66 7.21 -6.44
N GLY A 550 -51.45 8.50 -6.68
CA GLY A 550 -52.52 9.46 -6.94
C GLY A 550 -53.36 9.09 -8.16
N LEU A 551 -52.74 8.55 -9.21
CA LEU A 551 -53.47 8.05 -10.38
C LEU A 551 -54.33 6.82 -10.04
N ILE A 552 -53.81 5.89 -9.23
CA ILE A 552 -54.58 4.72 -8.73
C ILE A 552 -55.75 5.20 -7.87
N ILE A 553 -55.52 6.10 -6.92
CA ILE A 553 -56.57 6.66 -6.05
C ILE A 553 -57.65 7.34 -6.89
N ASN A 554 -57.27 8.12 -7.91
CA ASN A 554 -58.22 8.75 -8.81
C ASN A 554 -59.04 7.73 -9.61
N ILE A 555 -58.43 6.63 -10.09
CA ILE A 555 -59.16 5.55 -10.75
C ILE A 555 -60.17 4.91 -9.79
N VAL A 556 -59.76 4.59 -8.57
CA VAL A 556 -60.63 4.01 -7.54
C VAL A 556 -61.78 4.96 -7.20
N ALA A 557 -61.50 6.26 -7.07
CA ALA A 557 -62.51 7.28 -6.82
C ALA A 557 -63.53 7.40 -7.98
N ILE A 558 -63.08 7.30 -9.23
CA ILE A 558 -63.97 7.29 -10.41
C ILE A 558 -64.88 6.06 -10.39
N ILE A 559 -64.35 4.87 -10.10
CA ILE A 559 -65.12 3.63 -9.98
C ILE A 559 -66.19 3.77 -8.89
N LEU A 560 -65.80 4.27 -7.71
CA LEU A 560 -66.73 4.50 -6.60
C LEU A 560 -67.81 5.53 -6.93
N ALA A 561 -67.45 6.62 -7.62
CA ALA A 561 -68.41 7.63 -8.06
C ALA A 561 -69.44 7.05 -9.05
N ILE A 562 -69.00 6.20 -9.99
CA ILE A 562 -69.91 5.51 -10.93
C ILE A 562 -70.88 4.59 -10.18
N LEU A 563 -70.39 3.83 -9.21
CA LEU A 563 -71.22 2.96 -8.37
C LEU A 563 -72.25 3.74 -7.54
N GLN A 564 -71.89 4.90 -7.01
CA GLN A 564 -72.80 5.76 -6.24
C GLN A 564 -73.91 6.37 -7.12
N VAL A 565 -73.60 6.74 -8.36
CA VAL A 565 -74.54 7.36 -9.29
C VAL A 565 -75.43 6.33 -10.00
N GLN A 566 -75.05 5.06 -9.99
CA GLN A 566 -75.79 3.95 -10.61
C GLN A 566 -77.28 3.95 -10.21
N GLY A 567 -77.59 3.99 -8.92
CA GLY A 567 -78.99 3.94 -8.45
C GLY A 567 -79.86 5.07 -8.99
N TYR A 568 -79.29 6.28 -9.09
CA TYR A 568 -79.98 7.45 -9.64
C TYR A 568 -80.21 7.36 -11.14
N VAL A 569 -79.20 6.91 -11.90
CA VAL A 569 -79.29 6.79 -13.35
C VAL A 569 -80.22 5.65 -13.74
N VAL A 570 -80.19 4.53 -13.02
CA VAL A 570 -81.11 3.41 -13.24
C VAL A 570 -82.55 3.83 -12.93
N ASP A 571 -82.81 4.60 -11.87
CA ASP A 571 -84.15 5.13 -11.57
C ASP A 571 -84.64 6.11 -12.66
N LEU A 572 -83.76 7.00 -13.12
CA LEU A 572 -84.09 7.94 -14.21
C LEU A 572 -84.39 7.21 -15.53
N LEU A 573 -83.57 6.23 -15.89
CA LEU A 573 -83.77 5.39 -17.07
C LEU A 573 -85.04 4.54 -16.96
N SER A 574 -85.34 4.03 -15.76
CA SER A 574 -86.56 3.27 -15.47
C SER A 574 -87.80 4.10 -15.76
N ARG A 575 -87.86 5.33 -15.25
CA ARG A 575 -88.97 6.26 -15.50
C ARG A 575 -89.08 6.66 -16.97
N PHE A 576 -87.94 6.86 -17.64
CA PHE A 576 -87.92 7.16 -19.07
C PHE A 576 -88.45 5.97 -19.89
N TYR A 577 -87.98 4.75 -19.63
CA TYR A 577 -88.42 3.54 -20.32
C TYR A 577 -89.91 3.25 -20.10
N GLU A 578 -90.40 3.48 -18.88
CA GLU A 578 -91.82 3.37 -18.55
C GLU A 578 -92.68 4.33 -19.39
N SER A 579 -92.21 5.57 -19.63
CA SER A 579 -92.90 6.55 -20.47
C SER A 579 -92.96 6.19 -21.97
N PHE A 580 -92.09 5.30 -22.43
CA PHE A 580 -92.03 4.81 -23.82
C PHE A 580 -92.53 3.36 -23.98
N GLY A 581 -93.07 2.74 -22.92
CA GLY A 581 -93.60 1.36 -22.95
C GLY A 581 -92.53 0.26 -23.05
N ILE A 582 -91.29 0.55 -22.67
CA ILE A 582 -90.16 -0.38 -22.67
C ILE A 582 -90.08 -1.06 -21.29
N PRO A 583 -89.81 -2.38 -21.18
CA PRO A 583 -89.72 -3.07 -19.89
C PRO A 583 -88.66 -2.45 -18.98
N VAL A 584 -89.06 -2.07 -17.76
CA VAL A 584 -88.24 -1.37 -16.76
C VAL A 584 -86.99 -2.17 -16.36
N GLU A 585 -87.08 -3.50 -16.37
CA GLU A 585 -85.94 -4.41 -16.13
C GLU A 585 -84.76 -4.19 -17.11
N SER A 586 -85.04 -3.59 -18.28
CA SER A 586 -84.02 -3.25 -19.28
C SER A 586 -83.17 -2.02 -18.90
N ALA A 587 -83.58 -1.22 -17.91
CA ALA A 587 -82.85 -0.03 -17.48
C ALA A 587 -81.52 -0.40 -16.79
N SER A 588 -81.51 -1.46 -15.96
CA SER A 588 -80.28 -1.96 -15.34
C SER A 588 -79.32 -2.52 -16.38
N SER A 589 -79.81 -3.33 -17.33
CA SER A 589 -78.95 -3.88 -18.39
C SER A 589 -78.43 -2.80 -19.34
N THR A 590 -79.21 -1.75 -19.62
CA THR A 590 -78.75 -0.60 -20.40
C THR A 590 -77.63 0.15 -19.68
N PHE A 591 -77.76 0.37 -18.37
CA PHE A 591 -76.70 0.98 -17.57
C PHE A 591 -75.43 0.12 -17.58
N ASP A 592 -75.57 -1.20 -17.39
CA ASP A 592 -74.45 -2.14 -17.43
C ASP A 592 -73.75 -2.14 -18.81
N VAL A 593 -74.52 -2.08 -19.90
CA VAL A 593 -73.99 -1.95 -21.27
C VAL A 593 -73.38 -0.57 -21.51
N MET A 594 -73.92 0.51 -20.93
CA MET A 594 -73.31 1.85 -21.01
C MET A 594 -71.98 1.90 -20.25
N VAL A 595 -71.88 1.28 -19.08
CA VAL A 595 -70.64 1.25 -18.29
C VAL A 595 -69.62 0.30 -18.92
N LEU A 596 -70.01 -0.89 -19.37
CA LEU A 596 -69.10 -1.84 -20.02
C LEU A 596 -68.70 -1.38 -21.43
N GLY A 597 -69.64 -0.86 -22.20
CA GLY A 597 -69.41 -0.33 -23.54
C GLY A 597 -68.65 1.00 -23.52
N GLY A 598 -69.04 1.94 -22.65
CA GLY A 598 -68.34 3.20 -22.45
C GLY A 598 -66.97 3.02 -21.82
N GLY A 599 -66.86 2.15 -20.82
CA GLY A 599 -65.59 1.75 -20.20
C GLY A 599 -64.67 1.06 -21.21
N GLY A 600 -65.20 0.15 -22.03
CA GLY A 600 -64.46 -0.50 -23.12
C GLY A 600 -63.94 0.50 -24.16
N LEU A 601 -64.74 1.52 -24.52
CA LEU A 601 -64.36 2.54 -25.48
C LEU A 601 -63.28 3.49 -24.92
N ILE A 602 -63.38 3.87 -23.64
CA ILE A 602 -62.36 4.65 -22.94
C ILE A 602 -61.07 3.84 -22.81
N PHE A 603 -61.15 2.54 -22.49
CA PHE A 603 -59.98 1.67 -22.40
C PHE A 603 -59.31 1.48 -23.76
N LEU A 604 -60.10 1.39 -24.83
CA LEU A 604 -59.61 1.30 -26.21
C LEU A 604 -58.94 2.59 -26.66
N VAL A 605 -59.51 3.76 -26.34
CA VAL A 605 -58.89 5.08 -26.59
C VAL A 605 -57.62 5.24 -25.77
N TRP A 606 -57.64 4.88 -24.48
CA TRP A 606 -56.45 4.90 -23.63
C TRP A 606 -55.36 3.96 -24.15
N TYR A 607 -55.71 2.74 -24.58
CA TYR A 607 -54.79 1.79 -25.18
C TYR A 607 -54.17 2.32 -26.47
N ILE A 608 -54.96 2.95 -27.35
CA ILE A 608 -54.47 3.59 -28.59
C ILE A 608 -53.51 4.75 -28.25
N LEU A 609 -53.87 5.60 -27.28
CA LEU A 609 -53.02 6.72 -26.83
C LEU A 609 -51.73 6.23 -26.15
N TYR A 610 -51.81 5.19 -25.31
CA TYR A 610 -50.66 4.55 -24.67
C TYR A 610 -49.73 3.95 -25.72
N ARG A 611 -50.26 3.22 -26.70
CA ARG A 611 -49.49 2.64 -27.81
C ARG A 611 -48.82 3.73 -28.66
N LYS A 612 -49.52 4.84 -28.92
CA LYS A 612 -48.98 6.02 -29.61
C LYS A 612 -47.86 6.68 -28.80
N HIS A 613 -48.03 6.87 -27.50
CA HIS A 613 -47.02 7.45 -26.62
C HIS A 613 -45.77 6.55 -26.53
N PHE A 614 -45.94 5.23 -26.47
CA PHE A 614 -44.84 4.26 -26.49
C PHE A 614 -44.11 4.24 -27.84
N HIS A 615 -44.85 4.32 -28.96
CA HIS A 615 -44.26 4.44 -30.31
C HIS A 615 -43.46 5.72 -30.49
N VAL A 616 -43.96 6.87 -30.03
CA VAL A 616 -43.27 8.17 -30.10
C VAL A 616 -42.02 8.17 -29.21
N ARG A 617 -42.09 7.54 -28.02
CA ARG A 617 -40.94 7.41 -27.12
C ARG A 617 -39.86 6.48 -27.70
N LYS A 618 -40.27 5.36 -28.31
CA LYS A 618 -39.37 4.43 -29.01
C LYS A 618 -38.71 5.09 -30.22
N LYS A 619 -39.47 5.88 -31.00
CA LYS A 619 -38.97 6.65 -32.15
C LYS A 619 -37.97 7.74 -31.75
N ARG A 620 -38.22 8.46 -30.65
CA ARG A 620 -37.25 9.40 -30.06
C ARG A 620 -35.98 8.70 -29.57
N LEU A 621 -36.10 7.52 -28.95
CA LEU A 621 -34.94 6.75 -28.49
C LEU A 621 -34.11 6.19 -29.67
N THR A 622 -34.72 5.77 -30.78
CA THR A 622 -33.99 5.40 -32.00
C THR A 622 -33.39 6.61 -32.74
N GLU A 623 -34.05 7.77 -32.73
CA GLU A 623 -33.47 9.02 -33.28
C GLU A 623 -32.28 9.54 -32.44
N ILE A 624 -32.28 9.30 -31.12
CA ILE A 624 -31.15 9.61 -30.23
C ILE A 624 -30.03 8.58 -30.39
N ALA A 625 -30.35 7.29 -30.57
CA ALA A 625 -29.35 6.25 -30.83
C ALA A 625 -28.67 6.42 -32.20
N GLY A 626 -29.43 6.76 -33.26
CA GLY A 626 -28.88 7.00 -34.60
C GLY A 626 -28.07 8.30 -34.74
N ARG A 627 -28.10 9.20 -33.74
CA ARG A 627 -27.24 10.39 -33.67
C ARG A 627 -25.90 10.15 -32.97
N LYS A 628 -25.67 8.95 -32.41
CA LYS A 628 -24.37 8.55 -31.84
C LYS A 628 -23.47 7.81 -32.83
N ASP A 629 -24.01 7.38 -33.97
CA ASP A 629 -23.29 6.71 -35.07
C ASP A 629 -23.02 7.65 -36.28
N GLN A 630 -23.17 8.96 -36.08
CA GLN A 630 -22.64 10.04 -36.94
C GLN A 630 -21.78 10.94 -36.08
#